data_AF-A0AAX0Z406-F1
#
_entry.id   AF-A0AAX0Z406-F1
#
_cell.length_a   1.000
_cell.length_b   1.000
_cell.length_c   1.000
_cell.angle_alpha   90.00
_cell.angle_beta   90.00
_cell.angle_gamma   90.00
#
_symmetry.space_group_name_H-M   'P 1'
#
loop_
_entity.id
_entity.type
_entity.pdbx_description
1 polymer ?
#
loop_
_entity_poly.entity_id
_entity_poly.type
_entity_poly.pdbx_seq_one_letter_code
_entity_poly.pdbx_strand_id
1 'polypeptide(L)'
;MKRTITYEQSIDIGYIYITPQSERLKIKETIELDVNECINVDIDKEGRVAGLELFAEESEVLRNAPVYENNLSLRLTDQEVLSTYHLSGIEFQFSTPDHKGLIGFTIVDPLRYNIK
;
A
#
# COMPACT_ATOMS: atom_id res chain seq x y z
N MET A 1 -6.26 4.54 13.11
CA MET A 1 -4.80 4.69 13.28
C MET A 1 -4.31 5.40 12.04
N LYS A 2 -3.59 6.52 12.18
CA LYS A 2 -3.02 7.21 11.02
C LYS A 2 -1.82 6.39 10.52
N ARG A 3 -1.79 6.06 9.24
CA ARG A 3 -0.69 5.40 8.57
C ARG A 3 0.43 6.40 8.36
N THR A 4 1.65 5.91 8.48
CA THR A 4 2.82 6.68 8.12
C THR A 4 2.98 6.60 6.62
N ILE A 5 3.09 7.76 5.98
CA ILE A 5 3.38 7.91 4.56
C ILE A 5 4.60 8.81 4.46
N THR A 6 5.60 8.39 3.71
CA THR A 6 6.81 9.19 3.45
C THR A 6 7.05 9.30 1.97
N TYR A 7 7.74 10.37 1.57
CA TYR A 7 8.07 10.64 0.18
C TYR A 7 9.46 11.29 0.11
N GLU A 8 10.38 10.66 -0.60
CA GLU A 8 11.74 11.16 -0.82
C GLU A 8 11.83 11.82 -2.20
N GLN A 9 11.85 13.15 -2.19
CA GLN A 9 11.82 13.96 -3.42
C GLN A 9 13.10 13.84 -4.25
N SER A 10 14.23 13.47 -3.66
CA SER A 10 15.51 13.40 -4.41
C SER A 10 15.59 12.22 -5.37
N ILE A 11 14.80 11.17 -5.12
CA ILE A 11 14.79 9.92 -5.92
C ILE A 11 13.38 9.50 -6.36
N ASP A 12 12.37 10.33 -6.09
CA ASP A 12 10.95 10.13 -6.42
C ASP A 12 10.39 8.75 -5.98
N ILE A 13 10.72 8.35 -4.74
CA ILE A 13 10.22 7.13 -4.11
C ILE A 13 9.34 7.51 -2.92
N GLY A 14 8.20 6.85 -2.77
CA GLY A 14 7.37 7.01 -1.58
C GLY A 14 7.03 5.69 -0.91
N TYR A 15 6.75 5.77 0.39
CA TYR A 15 6.49 4.61 1.22
C TYR A 15 5.14 4.76 1.92
N ILE A 16 4.39 3.66 1.97
CA ILE A 16 3.17 3.54 2.77
C ILE A 16 3.35 2.42 3.77
N TYR A 17 3.31 2.74 5.06
CA TYR A 17 3.38 1.73 6.11
C TYR A 17 1.98 1.22 6.44
N ILE A 18 1.72 -0.06 6.17
CA ILE A 18 0.41 -0.66 6.38
C ILE A 18 0.27 -1.13 7.83
N THR A 19 1.27 -1.85 8.32
CA THR A 19 1.31 -2.25 9.73
C THR A 19 2.14 -1.24 10.52
N PRO A 20 1.80 -0.97 11.80
CA PRO A 20 2.58 -0.03 12.59
C PRO A 20 4.00 -0.56 12.75
N GLN A 21 4.99 0.20 12.28
CA GLN A 21 6.39 -0.15 12.43
C GLN A 21 6.74 -0.24 13.92
N SER A 22 6.79 -1.47 14.42
CA SER A 22 7.35 -1.79 15.73
C SER A 22 8.69 -2.49 15.53
N GLU A 23 9.57 -2.49 16.52
CA GLU A 23 10.83 -3.26 16.48
C GLU A 23 10.65 -4.76 16.19
N ARG A 24 9.40 -5.27 16.33
CA ARG A 24 9.02 -6.66 16.01
C ARG A 24 8.70 -6.87 14.53
N LEU A 25 8.45 -5.80 13.77
CA LEU A 25 8.13 -5.88 12.35
C LEU A 25 9.42 -6.08 11.56
N LYS A 26 9.79 -7.34 11.40
CA LYS A 26 10.92 -7.73 10.58
C LYS A 26 10.40 -8.08 9.19
N ILE A 27 10.77 -7.26 8.21
CA ILE A 27 10.57 -7.59 6.80
C ILE A 27 11.34 -8.88 6.52
N LYS A 28 10.65 -9.85 5.91
CA LYS A 28 11.21 -11.11 5.45
C LYS A 28 11.79 -10.92 4.06
N GLU A 29 11.01 -10.30 3.19
CA GLU A 29 11.35 -10.04 1.79
C GLU A 29 10.55 -8.86 1.26
N THR A 30 11.06 -8.25 0.21
CA THR A 30 10.37 -7.25 -0.59
C THR A 30 10.20 -7.85 -1.98
N ILE A 31 8.99 -7.83 -2.50
CA ILE A 31 8.66 -8.38 -3.82
C ILE A 31 8.02 -7.31 -4.69
N GLU A 32 8.24 -7.38 -6.01
CA GLU A 32 7.48 -6.61 -6.98
C GLU A 32 6.02 -7.11 -6.99
N LEU A 33 5.06 -6.19 -7.13
CA LEU A 33 3.65 -6.56 -7.27
C LEU A 33 3.41 -7.12 -8.68
N ASP A 34 2.93 -8.36 -8.79
CA ASP A 34 2.77 -9.07 -10.07
C ASP A 34 2.03 -8.29 -11.18
N VAL A 35 1.16 -7.35 -10.82
CA VAL A 35 0.33 -6.57 -11.76
C VAL A 35 0.84 -5.15 -11.99
N ASN A 36 1.82 -4.67 -11.22
CA ASN A 36 2.32 -3.31 -11.33
C ASN A 36 3.78 -3.22 -10.85
N GLU A 37 4.71 -3.15 -11.81
CA GLU A 37 6.16 -3.08 -11.57
C GLU A 37 6.62 -1.81 -10.81
N CYS A 38 5.77 -0.78 -10.74
CA CYS A 38 6.05 0.45 -9.99
C CYS A 38 5.68 0.34 -8.51
N ILE A 39 5.28 -0.84 -8.04
CA ILE A 39 4.90 -1.11 -6.65
C ILE A 39 5.68 -2.29 -6.12
N ASN A 40 6.52 -2.05 -5.12
CA ASN A 40 7.06 -3.12 -4.29
C ASN A 40 6.23 -3.29 -3.01
N VAL A 41 6.14 -4.54 -2.56
CA VAL A 41 5.40 -4.96 -1.38
C VAL A 41 6.37 -5.57 -0.38
N ASP A 42 6.45 -4.96 0.80
CA ASP A 42 7.20 -5.52 1.92
C ASP A 42 6.37 -6.60 2.60
N ILE A 43 6.91 -7.81 2.65
CA ILE A 43 6.28 -8.97 3.32
C ILE A 43 6.98 -9.23 4.64
N ASP A 44 6.23 -9.23 5.74
CA ASP A 44 6.78 -9.55 7.06
C ASP A 44 6.98 -11.07 7.28
N LYS A 45 7.60 -11.44 8.40
CA LYS A 45 7.82 -12.85 8.77
C LYS A 45 6.54 -13.67 8.99
N GLU A 46 5.40 -13.03 9.19
CA GLU A 46 4.09 -13.68 9.31
C GLU A 46 3.39 -13.78 7.93
N GLY A 47 4.05 -13.34 6.86
CA GLY A 47 3.53 -13.35 5.50
C GLY A 47 2.47 -12.28 5.25
N ARG A 48 2.47 -11.18 6.01
CA ARG A 48 1.55 -10.05 5.83
C ARG A 48 2.22 -8.95 5.03
N VAL A 49 1.42 -8.13 4.36
CA VAL A 49 1.92 -6.90 3.77
C VAL A 49 2.22 -5.90 4.88
N ALA A 50 3.49 -5.60 5.07
CA ALA A 50 3.97 -4.65 6.06
C ALA A 50 3.88 -3.21 5.56
N GLY A 51 4.18 -3.00 4.28
CA GLY A 51 4.27 -1.70 3.63
C GLY A 51 4.36 -1.82 2.12
N LEU A 52 4.36 -0.66 1.47
CA LEU A 52 4.52 -0.50 0.04
C LEU A 52 5.65 0.50 -0.23
N GLU A 53 6.44 0.22 -1.27
CA GLU A 53 7.35 1.20 -1.90
C GLU A 53 6.79 1.52 -3.28
N LEU A 54 6.56 2.80 -3.56
CA LEU A 54 6.00 3.30 -4.81
C LEU A 54 7.07 4.06 -5.58
N PHE A 55 7.17 3.78 -6.87
CA PHE A 55 8.14 4.37 -7.80
C PHE A 55 7.42 5.05 -8.96
N ALA A 56 8.16 5.91 -9.68
CA ALA A 56 7.70 6.52 -10.93
C ALA A 56 6.28 7.13 -10.80
N GLU A 57 5.38 6.83 -11.74
CA GLU A 57 4.02 7.38 -11.77
C GLU A 57 3.20 7.02 -10.52
N GLU A 58 3.46 5.85 -9.90
CA GLU A 58 2.75 5.43 -8.69
C GLU A 58 3.21 6.19 -7.44
N SER A 59 4.40 6.80 -7.44
CA SER A 59 4.86 7.60 -6.30
C SER A 59 4.19 8.98 -6.26
N GLU A 60 3.69 9.48 -7.41
CA GLU A 60 3.10 10.81 -7.52
C GLU A 60 1.87 11.00 -6.64
N VAL A 61 1.07 9.94 -6.43
CA VAL A 61 -0.14 10.00 -5.60
C VAL A 61 0.16 10.34 -4.14
N LEU A 62 1.40 10.14 -3.68
CA LEU A 62 1.85 10.43 -2.32
C LEU A 62 2.23 11.90 -2.09
N ARG A 63 2.31 12.71 -3.15
CA ARG A 63 2.54 14.16 -3.02
C ARG A 63 1.34 14.88 -2.39
N ASN A 64 0.17 14.25 -2.38
CA ASN A 64 -1.07 14.79 -1.83
C ASN A 64 -1.44 14.12 -0.49
N ALA A 65 -2.25 14.80 0.32
CA ALA A 65 -2.82 14.20 1.52
C ALA A 65 -3.85 13.11 1.15
N PRO A 66 -3.96 12.02 1.93
CA PRO A 66 -5.00 11.02 1.70
C PRO A 66 -6.40 11.62 1.71
N VAL A 67 -7.25 11.19 0.78
CA VAL A 67 -8.67 11.60 0.73
C VAL A 67 -9.50 10.85 1.77
N TYR A 68 -9.08 9.65 2.16
CA TYR A 68 -9.76 8.84 3.15
C TYR A 68 -8.80 7.93 3.89
N GLU A 69 -9.01 7.77 5.19
CA GLU A 69 -8.25 6.84 6.01
C GLU A 69 -9.06 6.34 7.21
N ASN A 70 -9.02 5.04 7.45
CA ASN A 70 -9.50 4.44 8.69
C ASN A 70 -8.55 3.30 9.13
N ASN A 71 -8.99 2.42 10.04
CA ASN A 71 -8.14 1.32 10.51
C ASN A 71 -7.85 0.26 9.42
N LEU A 72 -8.76 0.07 8.48
CA LEU A 72 -8.74 -0.97 7.44
C LEU A 72 -8.25 -0.44 6.08
N SER A 73 -8.55 0.81 5.75
CA SER A 73 -8.40 1.32 4.39
C SER A 73 -7.70 2.68 4.36
N LEU A 74 -6.98 2.89 3.27
CA LEU A 74 -6.38 4.16 2.88
C LEU A 74 -6.78 4.42 1.43
N ARG A 75 -7.27 5.63 1.12
CA ARG A 75 -7.41 6.12 -0.25
C ARG A 75 -6.63 7.42 -0.41
N LEU A 76 -5.80 7.44 -1.45
CA LEU A 76 -4.95 8.55 -1.85
C LEU A 76 -5.66 9.45 -2.88
N THR A 77 -6.57 8.87 -3.68
CA THR A 77 -7.39 9.58 -4.67
C THR A 77 -8.88 9.23 -4.53
N ASP A 78 -9.75 10.10 -5.04
CA ASP A 78 -11.21 9.92 -5.10
C ASP A 78 -11.70 9.30 -6.42
N GLN A 79 -10.78 8.86 -7.27
CA GLN A 79 -11.08 8.23 -8.56
C GLN A 79 -11.92 6.95 -8.40
N GLU A 80 -12.59 6.55 -9.48
CA GLU A 80 -13.31 5.28 -9.56
C GLU A 80 -12.34 4.10 -9.57
N VAL A 81 -12.65 3.04 -8.81
CA VAL A 81 -11.88 1.80 -8.81
C VAL A 81 -12.25 0.98 -10.04
N LEU A 82 -11.31 0.81 -10.97
CA LEU A 82 -11.53 0.06 -12.21
C LEU A 82 -10.91 -1.34 -12.19
N SER A 83 -9.91 -1.59 -11.33
CA SER A 83 -9.41 -2.93 -11.06
C SER A 83 -8.91 -3.08 -9.63
N THR A 84 -8.81 -4.34 -9.19
CA THR A 84 -8.25 -4.70 -7.88
C THR A 84 -7.28 -5.86 -7.99
N TYR A 85 -6.39 -5.97 -7.01
CA TYR A 85 -5.48 -7.11 -6.86
C TYR A 85 -5.37 -7.50 -5.38
N HIS A 86 -5.40 -8.80 -5.11
CA HIS A 86 -5.45 -9.33 -3.75
C HIS A 86 -4.13 -10.00 -3.38
N LEU A 87 -3.54 -9.59 -2.26
CA LEU A 87 -2.32 -10.19 -1.73
C LEU A 87 -2.35 -10.19 -0.20
N SER A 88 -2.15 -11.37 0.40
CA SER A 88 -1.92 -11.52 1.84
C SER A 88 -2.93 -10.78 2.73
N GLY A 89 -4.22 -10.84 2.37
CA GLY A 89 -5.30 -10.21 3.13
C GLY A 89 -5.51 -8.72 2.86
N ILE A 90 -4.92 -8.18 1.80
CA ILE A 90 -5.12 -6.81 1.31
C ILE A 90 -5.66 -6.84 -0.10
N GLU A 91 -6.63 -5.97 -0.36
CA GLU A 91 -7.09 -5.60 -1.69
C GLU A 91 -6.48 -4.25 -2.07
N PHE A 92 -5.63 -4.23 -3.09
CA PHE A 92 -5.14 -3.01 -3.74
C PHE A 92 -6.14 -2.55 -4.79
N GLN A 93 -6.31 -1.24 -4.92
CA GLN A 93 -7.33 -0.63 -5.76
C GLN A 93 -6.67 0.33 -6.76
N PHE A 94 -7.04 0.20 -8.04
CA PHE A 94 -6.42 0.93 -9.14
C PHE A 94 -7.45 1.69 -9.97
N SER A 95 -7.01 2.80 -10.55
CA SER A 95 -7.84 3.70 -11.35
C SER A 95 -7.92 3.30 -12.83
N THR A 96 -7.19 2.27 -13.24
CA THR A 96 -7.23 1.73 -14.60
C THR A 96 -7.50 0.22 -14.62
N PRO A 97 -8.05 -0.35 -15.71
CA PRO A 97 -8.26 -1.79 -15.83
C PRO A 97 -6.97 -2.64 -15.83
N ASP A 98 -5.82 -2.03 -16.18
CA ASP A 98 -4.50 -2.66 -16.24
C ASP A 98 -3.66 -2.44 -14.97
N HIS A 99 -4.33 -2.18 -13.83
CA HIS A 99 -3.71 -2.10 -12.50
C HIS A 99 -2.68 -0.99 -12.34
N LYS A 100 -2.90 0.15 -13.01
CA LYS A 100 -2.12 1.39 -12.85
C LYS A 100 -2.91 2.47 -12.12
N GLY A 101 -2.19 3.45 -11.60
CA GLY A 101 -2.73 4.58 -10.85
C GLY A 101 -3.38 4.10 -9.55
N LEU A 102 -2.53 3.76 -8.58
CA LEU A 102 -2.91 3.30 -7.25
C LEU A 102 -3.83 4.31 -6.57
N ILE A 103 -5.04 3.85 -6.28
CA ILE A 103 -6.02 4.60 -5.49
C ILE A 103 -5.74 4.40 -4.00
N GLY A 104 -5.31 3.20 -3.61
CA GLY A 104 -5.05 2.84 -2.23
C GLY A 104 -5.30 1.36 -1.98
N PHE A 105 -5.69 1.02 -0.75
CA PHE A 105 -5.93 -0.38 -0.38
C PHE A 105 -6.99 -0.52 0.73
N THR A 106 -7.49 -1.74 0.87
CA THR A 106 -8.33 -2.19 1.98
C THR A 106 -7.81 -3.50 2.58
N ILE A 107 -7.70 -3.57 3.90
CA ILE A 107 -7.44 -4.81 4.63
C ILE A 107 -8.75 -5.62 4.66
N VAL A 108 -8.79 -6.68 3.87
CA VAL A 108 -9.95 -7.58 3.72
C VAL A 108 -9.90 -8.81 4.63
N ASP A 109 -8.75 -9.05 5.28
CA ASP A 109 -8.59 -10.04 6.36
C ASP A 109 -8.14 -9.35 7.67
N PRO A 110 -9.02 -8.65 8.39
CA PRO A 110 -8.64 -7.89 9.59
C PRO A 110 -8.01 -8.75 10.69
N LEU A 111 -8.40 -10.04 10.78
CA LEU A 111 -7.89 -10.98 11.77
C LEU A 111 -6.40 -11.24 11.56
N ARG A 112 -5.96 -11.43 10.30
CA ARG A 112 -4.53 -11.56 9.95
C ARG A 112 -3.72 -10.35 10.42
N TYR A 113 -4.32 -9.16 10.42
CA TYR A 113 -3.69 -7.91 10.82
C TYR A 113 -3.93 -7.52 12.28
N ASN A 114 -4.55 -8.40 13.09
CA ASN A 114 -4.91 -8.14 14.49
C ASN A 114 -5.78 -6.88 14.68
N ILE A 115 -6.61 -6.55 13.68
CA ILE A 115 -7.56 -5.44 13.74
C ILE A 115 -8.91 -6.01 14.22
N LYS A 116 -9.46 -5.39 15.27
CA LYS A 116 -10.75 -5.74 15.87
C LYS A 116 -11.90 -4.94 15.28
#